data_AF-S4GT83-F1
#
_entry.id   AF-S4GT83-F1
#
_cell.length_a   1.000
_cell.length_b   1.000
_cell.length_c   1.000
_cell.angle_alpha   90.00
_cell.angle_beta   90.00
_cell.angle_gamma   90.00
#
_symmetry.space_group_name_H-M   'P 1'
#
loop_
_entity.id
_entity.type
_entity.pdbx_description
1 polymer ?
#
loop_
_entity_poly.entity_id
_entity_poly.type
_entity_poly.pdbx_seq_one_letter_code
_entity_poly.pdbx_strand_id
1 'polypeptide(L)'
;KTADTRMELIWRDGNGSTQFVIDAAKGCASAVSSLPSKRDWSVVFRGVACPDFSRVRVFVGENQLESKAVEVLYEGEEGDLSLTVSVRDVPVGDCVRVIVDGGLCIAQDPKIGDCYRLLLQAQMPYRGKEIAFDAIRQADGSASVISELCALEYTSESEFERHQQSVDLTNAHAPQ
;
A
#
# COMPACT_ATOMS: atom_id res chain seq x y z
N LYS A 1 15.15 -1.35 33.09
CA LYS A 1 15.26 -2.75 32.58
C LYS A 1 14.28 -2.89 31.43
N THR A 2 14.74 -3.29 30.25
CA THR A 2 13.91 -3.39 29.04
C THR A 2 13.81 -4.84 28.57
N ALA A 3 12.77 -5.11 27.80
CA ALA A 3 12.64 -6.28 26.95
C ALA A 3 12.28 -5.76 25.55
N ASP A 4 13.02 -6.22 24.55
CA ASP A 4 13.04 -5.66 23.21
C ASP A 4 12.72 -6.76 22.19
N THR A 5 11.89 -6.43 21.19
CA THR A 5 11.56 -7.32 20.07
C THR A 5 12.02 -6.63 18.80
N ARG A 6 12.99 -7.22 18.08
CA ARG A 6 13.47 -6.68 16.80
C ARG A 6 12.59 -7.20 15.67
N MET A 7 12.32 -6.34 14.70
CA MET A 7 11.61 -6.70 13.47
C MET A 7 12.44 -6.28 12.26
N GLU A 8 12.43 -7.09 11.22
CA GLU A 8 13.24 -6.87 10.02
C GLU A 8 12.49 -7.31 8.77
N LEU A 9 12.43 -6.41 7.77
CA LEU A 9 11.95 -6.71 6.43
C LEU A 9 13.15 -6.84 5.48
N ILE A 10 13.27 -8.00 4.86
CA ILE A 10 14.22 -8.29 3.80
C ILE A 10 13.41 -8.35 2.51
N TRP A 11 13.43 -7.25 1.73
CA TRP A 11 12.63 -7.15 0.51
C TRP A 11 13.00 -8.22 -0.52
N ARG A 12 14.30 -8.47 -0.70
CA ARG A 12 14.82 -9.59 -1.49
C ARG A 12 16.06 -10.17 -0.85
N ASP A 13 16.03 -11.47 -0.57
CA ASP A 13 17.19 -12.24 -0.10
C ASP A 13 18.01 -12.80 -1.27
N GLY A 14 19.06 -13.56 -0.96
CA GLY A 14 19.93 -14.18 -1.96
C GLY A 14 19.25 -15.23 -2.86
N ASN A 15 18.06 -15.71 -2.48
CA ASN A 15 17.24 -16.64 -3.26
C ASN A 15 16.10 -15.92 -4.01
N GLY A 16 16.02 -14.59 -3.90
CA GLY A 16 14.97 -13.77 -4.51
C GLY A 16 13.65 -13.76 -3.73
N SER A 17 13.61 -14.33 -2.53
CA SER A 17 12.42 -14.34 -1.67
C SER A 17 12.33 -13.07 -0.83
N THR A 18 11.12 -12.71 -0.40
CA THR A 18 10.90 -11.66 0.61
C THR A 18 10.74 -12.32 1.97
N GLN A 19 11.37 -11.76 3.00
CA GLN A 19 11.24 -12.25 4.37
C GLN A 19 10.87 -11.14 5.33
N PHE A 20 9.96 -11.40 6.26
CA PHE A 20 9.71 -10.56 7.42
C PHE A 20 9.95 -11.37 8.69
N VAL A 21 10.85 -10.90 9.55
CA VAL A 21 11.29 -11.59 10.75
C VAL A 21 10.90 -10.76 11.97
N ILE A 22 10.24 -11.41 12.94
CA ILE A 22 9.99 -10.88 14.28
C ILE A 22 10.78 -11.75 15.24
N ASP A 23 11.82 -11.20 15.87
CA ASP A 23 12.66 -11.92 16.82
C ASP A 23 11.90 -12.26 18.11
N ALA A 24 12.37 -13.30 18.80
CA ALA A 24 12.00 -13.53 20.20
C ALA A 24 12.32 -12.30 21.06
N ALA A 25 11.53 -12.06 22.11
CA ALA A 25 11.81 -10.94 23.02
C ALA A 25 13.12 -11.20 23.79
N LYS A 26 14.05 -10.25 23.72
CA LYS A 26 15.37 -10.30 24.37
C LYS A 26 15.47 -9.23 25.44
N GLY A 27 16.18 -9.51 26.52
CA GLY A 27 16.35 -8.57 27.62
C GLY A 27 16.63 -9.27 28.94
N CYS A 28 16.55 -8.53 30.05
CA CYS A 28 16.74 -9.14 31.37
C CYS A 28 15.55 -10.07 31.71
N ALA A 29 15.83 -11.20 32.37
CA ALA A 29 14.83 -12.24 32.66
C ALA A 29 13.57 -11.69 33.35
N SER A 30 13.74 -10.78 34.32
CA SER A 30 12.63 -10.15 35.03
C SER A 30 11.72 -9.28 34.14
N ALA A 31 12.26 -8.69 33.06
CA ALA A 31 11.45 -7.90 32.13
C ALA A 31 10.76 -8.80 31.08
N VAL A 32 11.45 -9.83 30.59
CA VAL A 32 10.87 -10.81 29.66
C VAL A 32 9.74 -11.60 30.33
N SER A 33 9.88 -11.97 31.62
CA SER A 33 8.82 -12.64 32.38
C SER A 33 7.59 -11.77 32.65
N SER A 34 7.69 -10.46 32.48
CA SER A 34 6.55 -9.54 32.60
C SER A 34 5.76 -9.38 31.30
N LEU A 35 6.24 -9.93 30.19
CA LEU A 35 5.51 -9.96 28.93
C LEU A 35 4.41 -11.03 28.97
N PRO A 36 3.36 -10.90 28.12
CA PRO A 36 2.44 -12.00 27.88
C PRO A 36 3.19 -13.27 27.47
N SER A 37 2.76 -14.43 27.96
CA SER A 37 3.38 -15.71 27.63
C SER A 37 3.29 -16.04 26.14
N LYS A 38 2.22 -15.55 25.48
CA LYS A 38 1.96 -15.68 24.04
C LYS A 38 1.48 -14.38 23.44
N ARG A 39 1.71 -14.21 22.13
CA ARG A 39 1.29 -13.05 21.34
C ARG A 39 0.67 -13.48 20.02
N ASP A 40 -0.31 -12.72 19.57
CA ASP A 40 -0.85 -12.83 18.22
C ASP A 40 -0.17 -11.76 17.35
N TRP A 41 0.17 -12.15 16.12
CA TRP A 41 0.85 -11.29 15.16
C TRP A 41 0.02 -11.19 13.89
N SER A 42 -0.07 -9.98 13.35
CA SER A 42 -0.60 -9.71 12.01
C SER A 42 0.40 -8.83 11.27
N VAL A 43 0.94 -9.34 10.17
CA VAL A 43 1.91 -8.65 9.32
C VAL A 43 1.18 -8.23 8.05
N VAL A 44 1.13 -6.93 7.79
CA VAL A 44 0.43 -6.36 6.63
C VAL A 44 1.46 -5.75 5.68
N PHE A 45 1.57 -6.32 4.48
CA PHE A 45 2.36 -5.78 3.38
C PHE A 45 1.42 -4.96 2.48
N ARG A 46 1.56 -3.63 2.49
CA ARG A 46 0.73 -2.71 1.71
C ARG A 46 1.35 -2.42 0.34
N GLY A 47 0.50 -2.18 -0.67
CA GLY A 47 0.93 -1.84 -2.02
C GLY A 47 1.63 -2.99 -2.76
N VAL A 48 1.32 -4.23 -2.41
CA VAL A 48 1.90 -5.43 -3.04
C VAL A 48 0.87 -6.12 -3.93
N ALA A 49 1.31 -6.67 -5.06
CA ALA A 49 0.46 -7.48 -5.91
C ALA A 49 0.05 -8.76 -5.17
N CYS A 50 -1.13 -9.29 -5.49
CA CYS A 50 -1.61 -10.56 -4.91
C CYS A 50 -0.60 -11.68 -5.21
N PRO A 51 0.08 -12.25 -4.19
CA PRO A 51 1.00 -13.34 -4.42
C PRO A 51 0.24 -14.67 -4.55
N ASP A 52 0.93 -15.68 -5.08
CA ASP A 52 0.49 -17.06 -4.95
C ASP A 52 0.58 -17.49 -3.48
N PHE A 53 -0.55 -17.69 -2.81
CA PHE A 53 -0.61 -18.04 -1.39
C PHE A 53 0.10 -19.35 -1.06
N SER A 54 0.27 -20.27 -2.03
CA SER A 54 1.03 -21.50 -1.82
C SER A 54 2.53 -21.24 -1.59
N ARG A 55 3.01 -20.04 -1.94
CA ARG A 55 4.39 -19.58 -1.75
C ARG A 55 4.60 -18.79 -0.46
N VAL A 56 3.53 -18.55 0.31
CA VAL A 56 3.60 -17.90 1.61
C VAL A 56 3.84 -18.96 2.67
N ARG A 57 5.03 -18.95 3.26
CA ARG A 57 5.44 -19.87 4.32
C ARG A 57 5.65 -19.09 5.61
N VAL A 58 5.24 -19.67 6.73
CA VAL A 58 5.39 -19.06 8.04
C VAL A 58 6.05 -20.04 9.00
N PHE A 59 7.03 -19.56 9.74
CA PHE A 59 7.75 -20.31 10.75
C PHE A 59 7.56 -19.68 12.12
N VAL A 60 7.41 -20.53 13.14
CA VAL A 60 7.50 -20.15 14.54
C VAL A 60 8.64 -20.96 15.18
N GLY A 61 9.68 -20.27 15.62
CA GLY A 61 10.97 -20.88 15.91
C GLY A 61 11.52 -21.60 14.66
N GLU A 62 11.83 -22.89 14.79
CA GLU A 62 12.32 -23.73 13.70
C GLU A 62 11.18 -24.49 12.97
N ASN A 63 9.94 -24.40 13.46
CA ASN A 63 8.83 -25.17 12.93
C ASN A 63 8.06 -24.37 11.88
N GLN A 64 7.93 -24.94 10.68
CA GLN A 64 7.00 -24.41 9.68
C GLN A 64 5.56 -24.70 10.12
N LEU A 65 4.70 -23.69 10.05
CA LEU A 65 3.28 -23.85 10.32
C LEU A 65 2.55 -24.43 9.09
N GLU A 66 1.61 -25.32 9.35
CA GLU A 66 0.66 -25.82 8.36
C GLU A 66 -0.23 -24.66 7.85
N SER A 67 -0.63 -24.69 6.57
CA SER A 67 -1.41 -23.60 5.97
C SER A 67 -2.74 -23.32 6.67
N LYS A 68 -3.32 -24.27 7.41
CA LYS A 68 -4.56 -24.08 8.18
C LYS A 68 -4.37 -23.34 9.50
N ALA A 69 -3.14 -23.31 10.03
CA ALA A 69 -2.80 -22.62 11.27
C ALA A 69 -2.42 -21.16 11.05
N VAL A 70 -2.27 -20.75 9.78
CA VAL A 70 -1.91 -19.40 9.36
C VAL A 70 -3.07 -18.82 8.57
N GLU A 71 -3.48 -17.61 8.92
CA GLU A 71 -4.49 -16.89 8.18
C GLU A 71 -3.80 -15.94 7.20
N VAL A 72 -3.99 -16.20 5.90
CA VAL A 72 -3.44 -15.36 4.82
C VAL A 72 -4.61 -14.77 4.04
N LEU A 73 -4.67 -13.44 3.98
CA LEU A 73 -5.73 -12.68 3.32
C LEU A 73 -5.09 -11.67 2.36
N TYR A 74 -5.75 -11.43 1.22
CA TYR A 74 -5.41 -10.33 0.33
C TYR A 74 -6.63 -9.43 0.09
N GLU A 75 -6.45 -8.13 0.31
CA GLU A 75 -7.40 -7.08 -0.01
C GLU A 75 -6.95 -6.36 -1.29
N GLY A 76 -7.72 -6.50 -2.38
CA GLY A 76 -7.35 -6.06 -3.73
C GLY A 76 -7.67 -4.60 -4.06
N GLU A 77 -8.02 -4.32 -5.32
CA GLU A 77 -8.23 -2.96 -5.87
C GLU A 77 -9.39 -2.18 -5.22
N GLU A 78 -10.28 -2.85 -4.50
CA GLU A 78 -11.31 -2.20 -3.67
C GLU A 78 -10.84 -1.86 -2.25
N GLY A 79 -9.64 -2.30 -1.86
CA GLY A 79 -9.01 -2.03 -0.57
C GLY A 79 -7.59 -1.45 -0.72
N ASP A 80 -6.72 -1.75 0.25
CA ASP A 80 -5.39 -1.14 0.37
C ASP A 80 -4.28 -1.88 -0.43
N LEU A 81 -4.63 -2.75 -1.38
CA LEU A 81 -3.68 -3.62 -2.12
C LEU A 81 -2.72 -4.34 -1.16
N SER A 82 -3.30 -5.04 -0.20
CA SER A 82 -2.63 -5.46 1.02
C SER A 82 -2.68 -6.97 1.23
N LEU A 83 -1.51 -7.57 1.46
CA LEU A 83 -1.37 -8.95 1.94
C LEU A 83 -1.25 -8.94 3.46
N THR A 84 -2.16 -9.62 4.14
CA THR A 84 -2.14 -9.81 5.59
C THR A 84 -1.80 -11.26 5.91
N VAL A 85 -0.79 -11.46 6.75
CA VAL A 85 -0.41 -12.78 7.29
C VAL A 85 -0.54 -12.75 8.80
N SER A 86 -1.44 -13.55 9.34
CA SER A 86 -1.77 -13.59 10.76
C SER A 86 -1.45 -14.94 11.39
N VAL A 87 -0.83 -14.91 12.56
CA VAL A 87 -0.43 -16.07 13.36
C VAL A 87 -0.84 -15.82 14.80
N ARG A 88 -1.44 -16.81 15.45
CA ARG A 88 -1.93 -16.71 16.83
C ARG A 88 -1.07 -17.53 17.79
N ASP A 89 -1.17 -17.24 19.08
CA ASP A 89 -0.64 -18.05 20.16
C ASP A 89 0.90 -18.26 20.15
N VAL A 90 1.67 -17.31 19.59
CA VAL A 90 3.12 -17.42 19.46
C VAL A 90 3.82 -17.19 20.81
N PRO A 91 4.61 -18.13 21.34
CA PRO A 91 5.36 -17.93 22.57
C PRO A 91 6.31 -16.72 22.50
N VAL A 92 6.43 -15.97 23.59
CA VAL A 92 7.27 -14.76 23.62
C VAL A 92 8.76 -15.02 23.33
N GLY A 93 9.21 -16.24 23.62
CA GLY A 93 10.57 -16.72 23.39
C GLY A 93 10.84 -17.24 21.98
N ASP A 94 9.83 -17.27 21.10
CA ASP A 94 9.96 -17.77 19.73
C ASP A 94 9.99 -16.62 18.71
N CYS A 95 10.69 -16.88 17.60
CA CYS A 95 10.73 -16.01 16.44
C CYS A 95 9.56 -16.32 15.50
N VAL A 96 8.97 -15.29 14.86
CA VAL A 96 8.07 -15.46 13.71
C VAL A 96 8.82 -15.09 12.44
N ARG A 97 8.73 -15.93 11.41
CA ARG A 97 9.29 -15.62 10.09
C ARG A 97 8.25 -15.86 9.01
N VAL A 98 7.87 -14.81 8.30
CA VAL A 98 7.03 -14.87 7.10
C VAL A 98 7.95 -14.83 5.89
N ILE A 99 7.81 -15.79 4.97
CA ILE A 99 8.59 -15.90 3.75
C ILE A 99 7.63 -15.97 2.57
N VAL A 100 7.88 -15.19 1.53
CA VAL A 100 7.18 -15.28 0.24
C VAL A 100 8.17 -15.72 -0.83
N ASP A 101 8.05 -16.96 -1.29
CA ASP A 101 8.98 -17.54 -2.26
C ASP A 101 8.85 -16.87 -3.64
N GLY A 102 9.99 -16.47 -4.20
CA GLY A 102 10.03 -15.66 -5.43
C GLY A 102 9.77 -14.17 -5.19
N GLY A 103 9.49 -13.77 -3.95
CA GLY A 103 9.41 -12.39 -3.51
C GLY A 103 8.03 -11.74 -3.72
N LEU A 104 7.81 -10.67 -2.95
CA LEU A 104 6.67 -9.77 -3.17
C LEU A 104 6.95 -8.88 -4.38
N CYS A 105 5.89 -8.59 -5.13
CA CYS A 105 5.91 -7.63 -6.22
C CYS A 105 5.11 -6.39 -5.81
N ILE A 106 5.52 -5.22 -6.28
CA ILE A 106 4.73 -3.99 -6.12
C ILE A 106 3.44 -4.14 -6.94
N ALA A 107 2.31 -3.78 -6.34
CA ALA A 107 1.02 -3.79 -7.04
C ALA A 107 1.04 -2.80 -8.20
N GLN A 108 0.30 -3.10 -9.26
CA GLN A 108 -0.02 -2.06 -10.24
C GLN A 108 -0.93 -1.03 -9.58
N ASP A 109 -0.66 0.25 -9.83
CA ASP A 109 -1.48 1.34 -9.35
C ASP A 109 -2.81 1.39 -10.14
N PRO A 110 -3.97 1.14 -9.51
CA PRO A 110 -5.26 1.14 -10.17
C PRO A 110 -5.81 2.56 -10.44
N LYS A 111 -4.95 3.59 -10.44
CA LYS A 111 -5.25 5.01 -10.66
C LYS A 111 -6.33 5.31 -11.72
N ILE A 112 -6.34 4.61 -12.87
CA ILE A 112 -7.38 4.82 -13.89
C ILE A 112 -8.76 4.38 -13.38
N GLY A 113 -8.82 3.22 -12.73
CA GLY A 113 -10.05 2.71 -12.09
C GLY A 113 -10.50 3.59 -10.93
N ASP A 114 -9.57 4.12 -10.15
CA ASP A 114 -9.85 5.07 -9.06
C ASP A 114 -10.47 6.36 -9.59
N CYS A 115 -9.83 6.96 -10.60
CA CYS A 115 -10.37 8.13 -11.28
C CYS A 115 -11.79 7.87 -11.84
N TYR A 116 -12.01 6.70 -12.45
CA TYR A 116 -13.33 6.33 -12.94
C TYR A 116 -14.39 6.26 -11.82
N ARG A 117 -14.07 5.58 -10.70
CA ARG A 117 -14.97 5.48 -9.54
C ARG A 117 -15.29 6.84 -8.95
N LEU A 118 -14.29 7.72 -8.83
CA LEU A 118 -14.48 9.09 -8.36
C LEU A 118 -15.38 9.89 -9.30
N LEU A 119 -15.15 9.83 -10.61
CA LEU A 119 -16.00 10.51 -11.60
C LEU A 119 -17.45 10.00 -11.56
N LEU A 120 -17.67 8.70 -11.37
CA LEU A 120 -19.02 8.14 -11.22
C LEU A 120 -19.76 8.77 -10.04
N GLN A 121 -19.09 8.99 -8.91
CA GLN A 121 -19.68 9.61 -7.72
C GLN A 121 -19.81 11.13 -7.79
N ALA A 122 -19.08 11.79 -8.69
CA ALA A 122 -19.11 13.23 -8.82
C ALA A 122 -20.48 13.76 -9.26
N GLN A 123 -20.91 14.87 -8.66
CA GLN A 123 -22.16 15.57 -9.01
C GLN A 123 -21.93 16.52 -10.20
N MET A 124 -21.64 15.94 -11.36
CA MET A 124 -21.46 16.66 -12.63
C MET A 124 -22.20 15.96 -13.78
N PRO A 125 -22.51 16.66 -14.90
CA PRO A 125 -23.16 16.05 -16.05
C PRO A 125 -22.36 14.86 -16.62
N TYR A 126 -23.06 13.81 -17.08
CA TYR A 126 -22.44 12.60 -17.63
C TYR A 126 -21.43 12.88 -18.75
N ARG A 127 -21.75 13.80 -19.68
CA ARG A 127 -20.83 14.19 -20.76
C ARG A 127 -19.51 14.77 -20.23
N GLY A 128 -19.54 15.52 -19.12
CA GLY A 128 -18.32 16.02 -18.48
C GLY A 128 -17.47 14.89 -17.91
N LYS A 129 -18.11 13.88 -17.32
CA LYS A 129 -17.43 12.66 -16.83
C LYS A 129 -16.75 11.89 -17.96
N GLU A 130 -17.43 11.74 -19.10
CA GLU A 130 -16.87 11.06 -20.28
C GLU A 130 -15.62 11.77 -20.79
N ILE A 131 -15.70 13.09 -20.99
CA ILE A 131 -14.55 13.89 -21.48
C ILE A 131 -13.39 13.85 -20.47
N ALA A 132 -13.67 14.01 -19.18
CA ALA A 132 -12.66 13.93 -18.14
C ALA A 132 -12.01 12.54 -18.08
N PHE A 133 -12.80 11.48 -18.21
CA PHE A 133 -12.28 10.11 -18.18
C PHE A 133 -11.44 9.80 -19.43
N ASP A 134 -11.81 10.31 -20.60
CA ASP A 134 -11.03 10.16 -21.82
C ASP A 134 -9.65 10.83 -21.69
N ALA A 135 -9.59 12.04 -21.12
CA ALA A 135 -8.32 12.72 -20.82
C ALA A 135 -7.45 11.89 -19.85
N ILE A 136 -8.06 11.38 -18.77
CA ILE A 136 -7.37 10.51 -17.79
C ILE A 136 -6.81 9.25 -18.46
N ARG A 137 -7.56 8.59 -19.34
CA ARG A 137 -7.08 7.41 -20.06
C ARG A 137 -5.94 7.74 -21.02
N GLN A 138 -6.03 8.86 -21.74
CA GLN A 138 -4.97 9.29 -22.67
C GLN A 138 -3.66 9.60 -21.95
N ALA A 139 -3.75 10.15 -20.74
CA ALA A 139 -2.61 10.41 -19.87
C ALA A 139 -2.15 9.17 -19.05
N ASP A 140 -2.73 7.99 -19.27
CA ASP A 140 -2.51 6.79 -18.47
C ASP A 140 -2.64 7.07 -16.95
N GLY A 141 -3.62 7.87 -16.53
CA GLY A 141 -3.82 8.25 -15.13
C GLY A 141 -2.71 9.10 -14.51
N SER A 142 -1.81 9.67 -15.32
CA SER A 142 -0.76 10.60 -14.86
C SER A 142 -1.34 11.92 -14.35
N ALA A 143 -0.67 12.51 -13.35
CA ALA A 143 -1.01 13.83 -12.82
C ALA A 143 -0.93 14.96 -13.87
N SER A 144 -0.25 14.73 -14.99
CA SER A 144 -0.23 15.68 -16.12
C SER A 144 -1.63 15.99 -16.67
N VAL A 145 -2.60 15.10 -16.47
CA VAL A 145 -3.99 15.30 -16.91
C VAL A 145 -4.66 16.51 -16.23
N ILE A 146 -4.16 16.97 -15.07
CA ILE A 146 -4.77 18.08 -14.35
C ILE A 146 -4.85 19.35 -15.22
N SER A 147 -3.80 19.63 -16.00
CA SER A 147 -3.80 20.78 -16.91
C SER A 147 -4.87 20.66 -18.01
N GLU A 148 -5.07 19.46 -18.56
CA GLU A 148 -6.12 19.19 -19.55
C GLU A 148 -7.51 19.33 -18.92
N LEU A 149 -7.72 18.79 -17.72
CA LEU A 149 -8.98 18.90 -17.00
C LEU A 149 -9.33 20.35 -16.65
N CYS A 150 -8.36 21.16 -16.23
CA CYS A 150 -8.57 22.59 -16.01
C CYS A 150 -8.97 23.31 -17.31
N ALA A 151 -8.40 22.93 -18.45
CA ALA A 151 -8.78 23.51 -19.73
C ALA A 151 -10.24 23.17 -20.13
N LEU A 152 -10.80 22.06 -19.63
CA LEU A 152 -12.20 21.67 -19.87
C LEU A 152 -13.23 22.57 -19.16
N GLU A 153 -12.82 23.33 -18.14
CA GLU A 153 -13.71 24.29 -17.45
C GLU A 153 -14.03 25.51 -18.32
N TYR A 154 -13.26 25.72 -19.40
CA TYR A 154 -13.40 26.88 -20.27
C TYR A 154 -14.07 26.49 -21.58
N THR A 155 -15.11 27.24 -21.93
CA THR A 155 -15.90 26.96 -23.14
C THR A 155 -15.23 27.48 -24.41
N SER A 156 -14.09 28.18 -24.29
CA SER A 156 -13.23 28.60 -25.42
C SER A 156 -11.78 28.83 -24.98
N GLU A 157 -10.82 28.68 -25.92
CA GLU A 157 -9.39 29.04 -25.71
C GLU A 157 -9.22 30.48 -25.19
N SER A 158 -10.08 31.40 -25.64
CA SER A 158 -10.05 32.80 -25.21
C SER A 158 -10.37 33.02 -23.73
N GLU A 159 -11.11 32.10 -23.09
CA GLU A 159 -11.41 32.14 -21.66
C GLU A 159 -10.27 31.55 -20.83
N PHE A 160 -9.63 30.49 -21.33
CA PHE A 160 -8.44 29.88 -20.73
C PHE A 160 -7.25 30.85 -20.73
N GLU A 161 -6.95 31.50 -21.85
CA GLU A 161 -5.85 32.47 -21.98
C GLU A 161 -6.02 33.68 -21.04
N ARG A 162 -7.26 34.16 -20.88
CA ARG A 162 -7.59 35.25 -19.94
C ARG A 162 -7.36 34.84 -18.49
N HIS A 163 -7.66 33.59 -18.14
CA HIS A 163 -7.46 33.09 -16.78
C HIS A 163 -5.97 32.86 -16.49
N GLN A 164 -5.21 32.29 -17.44
CA GLN A 164 -3.76 32.12 -17.34
C GLN A 164 -3.05 33.47 -17.13
N GLN A 165 -3.38 34.48 -17.95
CA GLN A 165 -2.84 35.84 -17.82
C GLN A 165 -3.21 36.51 -16.49
N SER A 166 -4.43 36.29 -16.00
CA SER A 166 -4.88 36.80 -14.70
C SER A 166 -4.08 36.19 -13.54
N VAL A 167 -3.86 34.88 -13.56
CA VAL A 167 -3.08 34.17 -12.53
C VAL A 167 -1.61 34.60 -12.54
N ASP A 168 -1.01 34.74 -13.73
CA ASP A 168 0.38 35.21 -13.87
C ASP A 168 0.56 36.67 -13.38
N LEU A 169 -0.40 37.55 -13.65
CA LEU A 169 -0.39 38.93 -13.13
C LEU A 169 -0.58 38.97 -11.61
N THR A 170 -1.39 38.08 -11.06
CA THR A 170 -1.60 37.99 -9.61
C THR A 170 -0.34 37.48 -8.90
N ASN A 171 0.38 36.53 -9.50
CA ASN A 171 1.66 36.01 -8.99
C ASN A 171 2.83 36.99 -9.19
N ALA A 172 2.81 37.81 -10.23
CA ALA A 172 3.81 38.87 -10.47
C ALA A 172 3.70 40.04 -9.47
N HIS A 173 2.59 40.16 -8.75
CA HIS A 173 2.34 41.20 -7.76
C HIS A 173 2.25 40.67 -6.32
N ALA A 174 2.53 39.38 -6.10
CA ALA A 174 2.70 38.85 -4.76
C ALA A 174 4.01 39.39 -4.15
N PRO A 175 3.99 40.01 -2.95
CA PRO A 175 5.23 40.40 -2.28
C PRO A 175 6.04 39.14 -1.93
N GLN A 176 7.36 39.18 -2.17
CA GLN A 176 8.30 38.11 -1.83
C GLN A 176 8.33 37.79 -0.33
#